data_AF-A0A2D9WFV4-F1
#
_entry.id   AF-A0A2D9WFV4-F1
#
_cell.length_a   1.000
_cell.length_b   1.000
_cell.length_c   1.000
_cell.angle_alpha   90.00
_cell.angle_beta   90.00
_cell.angle_gamma   90.00
#
_symmetry.space_group_name_H-M   'P 1'
#
loop_
_entity.id
_entity.type
_entity.pdbx_description
1 polymer ?
#
loop_
_entity_poly.entity_id
_entity_poly.type
_entity_poly.pdbx_seq_one_letter_code
_entity_poly.pdbx_strand_id
1 'polypeptide(L)'
;MKMPSKIVDISMPLDNETVCDPEIMRPKIKYVSQKDNAEAMAGFFDEMKPSDLPNGEGWAWEVITLTTHNGTHIDAPWHYHSHDKDGNPMQTIDELPLDWFFRPGVKLDFRNMPDGYVVQPEDIESELKRIGHDLQPLDIVLVNTKASEYYGTNEYIDHGIGIGKEATLYLTRDHGVRVTGIDAWGWDAPFKFAKEEWLK
;
A
#
# COMPACT_ATOMS: atom_id res chain seq x y z
N MET A 1 -15.80 19.80 -9.16
CA MET A 1 -15.61 18.34 -9.32
C MET A 1 -16.95 17.67 -9.03
N LYS A 2 -17.46 16.79 -9.89
CA LYS A 2 -18.70 16.05 -9.60
C LYS A 2 -18.37 15.01 -8.53
N MET A 3 -19.06 15.01 -7.39
CA MET A 3 -18.81 14.00 -6.35
C MET A 3 -19.08 12.59 -6.93
N PRO A 4 -18.24 11.60 -6.60
CA PRO A 4 -18.49 10.23 -7.03
C PRO A 4 -19.79 9.71 -6.40
N SER A 5 -20.56 8.93 -7.16
CA SER A 5 -21.79 8.31 -6.66
C SER A 5 -21.55 7.14 -5.70
N LYS A 6 -20.29 6.69 -5.59
CA LYS A 6 -19.85 5.58 -4.74
C LYS A 6 -18.38 5.80 -4.36
N ILE A 7 -18.06 5.52 -3.11
CA ILE A 7 -16.68 5.42 -2.62
C ILE A 7 -16.39 3.93 -2.42
N VAL A 8 -15.25 3.47 -2.94
CA VAL A 8 -14.75 2.10 -2.74
C VAL A 8 -13.46 2.23 -1.96
N ASP A 9 -13.43 1.59 -0.80
CA ASP A 9 -12.21 1.45 -0.02
C ASP A 9 -11.33 0.36 -0.65
N ILE A 10 -10.06 0.69 -0.92
CA ILE A 10 -9.04 -0.21 -1.45
C ILE A 10 -7.90 -0.41 -0.45
N SER A 11 -8.12 -0.04 0.81
CA SER A 11 -7.15 -0.20 1.88
C SER A 11 -7.29 -1.55 2.60
N MET A 12 -6.17 -2.08 3.07
CA MET A 12 -6.10 -3.20 3.99
C MET A 12 -6.18 -2.67 5.43
N PRO A 13 -7.06 -3.22 6.29
CA PRO A 13 -7.06 -2.86 7.70
C PRO A 13 -5.72 -3.23 8.35
N LEU A 14 -5.29 -2.41 9.31
CA LEU A 14 -4.18 -2.73 10.19
C LEU A 14 -4.74 -3.45 11.43
N ASP A 15 -4.23 -4.65 11.68
CA ASP A 15 -4.57 -5.47 12.85
C ASP A 15 -3.38 -6.37 13.25
N ASN A 16 -3.53 -7.16 14.32
CA ASN A 16 -2.46 -8.05 14.82
C ASN A 16 -2.54 -9.47 14.26
N GLU A 17 -3.63 -9.81 13.57
CA GLU A 17 -4.04 -11.17 13.25
C GLU A 17 -3.73 -11.51 11.79
N THR A 18 -4.09 -10.61 10.88
CA THR A 18 -3.94 -10.71 9.43
C THR A 18 -2.46 -10.85 9.07
N VAL A 19 -2.17 -11.86 8.26
CA VAL A 19 -0.82 -12.11 7.73
C VAL A 19 -0.74 -11.59 6.31
N CYS A 20 0.00 -10.49 6.13
CA CYS A 20 0.31 -9.90 4.83
C CYS A 20 1.78 -9.48 4.68
N ASP A 21 2.56 -9.61 5.74
CA ASP A 21 3.96 -9.22 5.80
C ASP A 21 4.80 -10.33 6.46
N PRO A 22 6.11 -10.42 6.17
CA PRO A 22 7.03 -11.25 6.94
C PRO A 22 6.94 -10.94 8.44
N GLU A 23 7.11 -11.96 9.29
CA GLU A 23 6.90 -11.86 10.75
C GLU A 23 7.62 -10.66 11.41
N ILE A 24 8.86 -10.39 10.99
CA ILE A 24 9.68 -9.29 11.51
C ILE A 24 9.16 -7.90 11.16
N MET A 25 8.31 -7.79 10.13
CA MET A 25 7.76 -6.53 9.63
C MET A 25 6.33 -6.28 10.11
N ARG A 26 5.64 -7.27 10.71
CA ARG A 26 4.22 -7.15 11.03
C ARG A 26 3.93 -5.99 12.00
N PRO A 27 2.83 -5.25 11.79
CA PRO A 27 2.42 -4.18 12.69
C PRO A 27 2.03 -4.75 14.06
N LYS A 28 2.13 -3.90 15.08
CA LYS A 28 1.71 -4.23 16.45
C LYS A 28 0.80 -3.13 16.98
N ILE A 29 -0.43 -3.51 17.33
CA ILE A 29 -1.42 -2.63 17.93
C ILE A 29 -1.64 -3.07 19.37
N LYS A 30 -1.30 -2.21 20.32
CA LYS A 30 -1.68 -2.36 21.73
C LYS A 30 -2.94 -1.55 21.97
N TYR A 31 -4.04 -2.26 22.19
CA TYR A 31 -5.31 -1.66 22.59
C TYR A 31 -5.30 -1.36 24.10
N VAL A 32 -5.71 -0.15 24.47
CA VAL A 32 -5.94 0.26 25.87
C VAL A 32 -7.43 0.53 26.00
N SER A 33 -8.12 -0.29 26.81
CA SER A 33 -9.55 -0.10 27.02
C SER A 33 -9.85 1.12 27.90
N GLN A 34 -11.10 1.53 27.89
CA GLN A 34 -11.62 2.56 28.79
C GLN A 34 -11.31 2.23 30.26
N LYS A 35 -11.48 0.96 30.63
CA LYS A 35 -11.22 0.48 31.98
C LYS A 35 -9.74 0.52 32.34
N ASP A 36 -8.88 0.08 31.42
CA ASP A 36 -7.42 0.07 31.65
C ASP A 36 -6.86 1.49 31.80
N ASN A 37 -7.48 2.48 31.15
CA ASN A 37 -7.02 3.87 31.16
C ASN A 37 -7.65 4.73 32.27
N ALA A 38 -8.60 4.20 33.05
CA ALA A 38 -9.34 4.99 34.03
C ALA A 38 -8.44 5.59 35.12
N GLU A 39 -7.44 4.83 35.60
CA GLU A 39 -6.47 5.31 36.59
C GLU A 39 -5.57 6.41 36.04
N ALA A 40 -5.06 6.24 34.82
CA ALA A 40 -4.22 7.23 34.17
C ALA A 40 -4.99 8.53 33.89
N MET A 41 -6.27 8.42 33.50
CA MET A 41 -7.12 9.58 33.26
C MET A 41 -7.43 10.34 34.56
N ALA A 42 -7.81 9.64 35.63
CA ALA A 42 -8.02 10.25 36.93
C ALA A 42 -6.75 10.95 37.43
N GLY A 43 -5.58 10.37 37.16
CA GLY A 43 -4.27 10.94 37.52
C GLY A 43 -3.92 12.29 36.87
N PHE A 44 -4.68 12.79 35.88
CA PHE A 44 -4.52 14.16 35.38
C PHE A 44 -5.09 15.23 36.32
N PHE A 45 -5.90 14.85 37.31
CA PHE A 45 -6.58 15.76 38.22
C PHE A 45 -6.23 15.40 39.66
N ASP A 46 -5.82 16.40 40.44
CA ASP A 46 -5.53 16.20 41.86
C ASP A 46 -6.76 15.62 42.59
N GLU A 47 -6.54 14.58 43.39
CA GLU A 47 -7.52 13.89 44.24
C GLU A 47 -8.63 13.11 43.51
N MET A 48 -8.73 13.18 42.17
CA MET A 48 -9.71 12.43 41.40
C MET A 48 -9.44 10.93 41.45
N LYS A 49 -10.49 10.13 41.55
CA LYS A 49 -10.44 8.66 41.47
C LYS A 49 -11.17 8.18 40.23
N PRO A 50 -10.88 6.95 39.75
CA PRO A 50 -11.67 6.34 38.69
C PRO A 50 -13.18 6.38 38.95
N SER A 51 -13.63 6.19 40.21
CA SER A 51 -15.06 6.24 40.58
C SER A 51 -15.75 7.58 40.31
N ASP A 52 -14.98 8.66 40.16
CA ASP A 52 -15.50 9.99 39.86
C ASP A 52 -15.68 10.20 38.35
N LEU A 53 -15.11 9.31 37.52
CA LEU A 53 -15.34 9.27 36.08
C LEU A 53 -16.69 8.61 35.76
N PRO A 54 -17.38 9.03 34.67
CA PRO A 54 -18.57 8.34 34.20
C PRO A 54 -18.31 6.84 34.03
N ASN A 55 -19.11 6.00 34.68
CA ASN A 55 -18.97 4.53 34.71
C ASN A 55 -17.63 3.99 35.22
N GLY A 56 -16.77 4.81 35.83
CA GLY A 56 -15.43 4.38 36.20
C GLY A 56 -14.47 4.23 35.01
N GLU A 57 -14.75 4.91 33.90
CA GLU A 57 -14.10 4.67 32.60
C GLU A 57 -13.29 5.88 32.13
N GLY A 58 -12.08 5.61 31.61
CA GLY A 58 -11.27 6.56 30.87
C GLY A 58 -11.50 6.47 29.35
N TRP A 59 -10.68 7.18 28.57
CA TRP A 59 -10.72 7.05 27.11
C TRP A 59 -10.00 5.78 26.63
N ALA A 60 -10.58 5.08 25.66
CA ALA A 60 -9.88 4.03 24.93
C ALA A 60 -8.95 4.66 23.89
N TRP A 61 -7.81 4.03 23.67
CA TRP A 61 -6.83 4.45 22.68
C TRP A 61 -5.90 3.28 22.33
N GLU A 62 -5.07 3.50 21.32
CA GLU A 62 -4.19 2.48 20.76
C GLU A 62 -2.77 3.01 20.65
N VAL A 63 -1.80 2.13 20.91
CA VAL A 63 -0.40 2.36 20.53
C VAL A 63 -0.10 1.48 19.34
N ILE A 64 0.24 2.10 18.22
CA ILE A 64 0.58 1.40 16.98
C ILE A 64 2.09 1.50 16.74
N THR A 65 2.73 0.36 16.54
CA THR A 65 4.11 0.25 16.06
C THR A 65 4.07 -0.38 14.67
N LEU A 66 4.49 0.37 13.66
CA LEU A 66 4.45 -0.03 12.25
C LEU A 66 5.67 0.52 11.49
N THR A 67 5.96 -0.07 10.34
CA THR A 67 6.82 0.51 9.32
C THR A 67 5.97 1.23 8.27
N THR A 68 6.53 2.21 7.57
CA THR A 68 5.85 2.92 6.47
C THR A 68 5.46 2.03 5.28
N HIS A 69 5.78 0.74 5.33
CA HIS A 69 5.53 -0.27 4.30
C HIS A 69 4.56 -1.37 4.76
N ASN A 70 3.84 -1.18 5.88
CA ASN A 70 2.82 -2.12 6.32
C ASN A 70 1.44 -1.78 5.73
N GLY A 71 0.70 -2.82 5.34
CA GLY A 71 -0.64 -2.68 4.77
C GLY A 71 -0.63 -1.93 3.44
N THR A 72 -1.72 -1.26 3.11
CA THR A 72 -1.80 -0.40 1.91
C THR A 72 -1.00 0.87 2.14
N HIS A 73 0.07 1.06 1.37
CA HIS A 73 1.03 2.14 1.57
C HIS A 73 1.52 2.75 0.23
N ILE A 74 2.41 3.74 0.32
CA ILE A 74 3.02 4.42 -0.82
C ILE A 74 4.54 4.43 -0.63
N ASP A 75 5.26 3.97 -1.66
CA ASP A 75 6.70 4.10 -1.74
C ASP A 75 7.07 5.42 -2.44
N ALA A 76 7.74 6.30 -1.72
CA ALA A 76 8.37 7.48 -2.33
C ALA A 76 9.67 7.08 -3.05
N PRO A 77 10.16 7.86 -4.03
CA PRO A 77 11.37 7.51 -4.76
C PRO A 77 12.61 7.28 -3.88
N TRP A 78 12.70 7.98 -2.75
CA TRP A 78 13.72 7.77 -1.71
C TRP A 78 13.81 6.32 -1.20
N HIS A 79 12.70 5.57 -1.21
CA HIS A 79 12.67 4.16 -0.80
C HIS A 79 13.66 3.30 -1.59
N TYR A 80 13.77 3.55 -2.89
CA TYR A 80 14.61 2.75 -3.79
C TYR A 80 16.06 3.25 -3.84
N HIS A 81 16.25 4.56 -3.92
CA HIS A 81 17.58 5.16 -4.04
C HIS A 81 17.64 6.49 -3.31
N SER A 82 18.82 6.83 -2.75
CA SER A 82 19.02 8.12 -2.09
C SER A 82 19.30 9.27 -3.06
N HIS A 83 19.79 8.99 -4.27
CA HIS A 83 20.11 9.98 -5.29
C HIS A 83 19.67 9.52 -6.68
N ASP A 84 19.34 10.48 -7.55
CA ASP A 84 19.06 10.24 -8.97
C ASP A 84 20.36 9.99 -9.78
N LYS A 85 20.20 9.76 -11.08
CA LYS A 85 21.32 9.51 -12.01
C LYS A 85 22.30 10.68 -12.14
N ASP A 86 21.87 11.90 -11.80
CA ASP A 86 22.65 13.13 -11.90
C ASP A 86 23.23 13.53 -10.52
N GLY A 87 22.98 12.73 -9.47
CA GLY A 87 23.49 12.92 -8.11
C GLY A 87 22.64 13.85 -7.26
N ASN A 88 21.41 14.18 -7.66
CA ASN A 88 20.50 14.97 -6.83
C ASN A 88 19.79 14.06 -5.81
N PRO A 89 19.48 14.52 -4.59
CA PRO A 89 18.71 13.75 -3.62
C PRO A 89 17.35 13.31 -4.19
N MET A 90 16.94 12.06 -3.91
CA MET A 90 15.60 11.58 -4.25
C MET A 90 14.55 12.12 -3.28
N GLN A 91 13.36 12.39 -3.80
CA GLN A 91 12.28 13.00 -3.03
C GLN A 91 11.71 12.04 -1.98
N THR A 92 11.51 12.55 -0.76
CA THR A 92 10.73 11.86 0.29
C THR A 92 9.22 12.12 0.10
N ILE A 93 8.38 11.35 0.79
CA ILE A 93 6.91 11.38 0.59
C ILE A 93 6.29 12.77 0.85
N ASP A 94 6.85 13.51 1.80
CA ASP A 94 6.43 14.87 2.17
C ASP A 94 6.83 15.95 1.15
N GLU A 95 7.72 15.62 0.21
CA GLU A 95 8.16 16.51 -0.88
C GLU A 95 7.40 16.28 -2.19
N LEU A 96 6.64 15.19 -2.29
CA LEU A 96 5.88 14.85 -3.49
C LEU A 96 4.62 15.73 -3.62
N PRO A 97 4.28 16.20 -4.84
CA PRO A 97 3.08 17.01 -5.03
C PRO A 97 1.81 16.24 -4.68
N LEU A 98 1.01 16.77 -3.75
CA LEU A 98 -0.24 16.13 -3.30
C LEU A 98 -1.22 15.88 -4.46
N ASP A 99 -1.19 16.73 -5.49
CA ASP A 99 -2.04 16.59 -6.66
C ASP A 99 -1.72 15.33 -7.50
N TRP A 100 -0.56 14.69 -7.34
CA TRP A 100 -0.28 13.41 -7.99
C TRP A 100 -1.14 12.26 -7.43
N PHE A 101 -1.53 12.37 -6.16
CA PHE A 101 -2.31 11.35 -5.44
C PHE A 101 -3.82 11.57 -5.51
N PHE A 102 -4.27 12.64 -6.17
CA PHE A 102 -5.69 12.96 -6.34
C PHE A 102 -6.04 13.18 -7.82
N ARG A 103 -5.97 12.08 -8.58
CA ARG A 103 -6.12 12.03 -10.04
C ARG A 103 -7.08 10.91 -10.47
N PRO A 104 -7.52 10.90 -11.75
CA PRO A 104 -8.30 9.78 -12.28
C PRO A 104 -7.55 8.45 -12.10
N GLY A 105 -8.26 7.43 -11.60
CA GLY A 105 -7.72 6.09 -11.45
C GLY A 105 -8.08 5.21 -12.65
N VAL A 106 -7.11 4.44 -13.14
CA VAL A 106 -7.26 3.45 -14.22
C VAL A 106 -6.88 2.09 -13.65
N LYS A 107 -7.84 1.16 -13.65
CA LYS A 107 -7.61 -0.22 -13.19
C LYS A 107 -7.23 -1.10 -14.37
N LEU A 108 -6.06 -1.75 -14.30
CA LEU A 108 -5.63 -2.81 -15.21
C LEU A 108 -5.87 -4.16 -14.55
N ASP A 109 -6.60 -5.06 -15.20
CA ASP A 109 -6.99 -6.36 -14.64
C ASP A 109 -6.14 -7.50 -15.23
N PHE A 110 -5.20 -8.00 -14.43
CA PHE A 110 -4.27 -9.07 -14.78
C PHE A 110 -4.43 -10.31 -13.90
N ARG A 111 -5.58 -10.48 -13.24
CA ARG A 111 -5.87 -11.63 -12.35
C ARG A 111 -5.70 -13.01 -13.01
N ASN A 112 -5.84 -13.08 -14.32
CA ASN A 112 -5.73 -14.34 -15.07
C ASN A 112 -4.28 -14.72 -15.43
N MET A 113 -3.29 -13.88 -15.12
CA MET A 113 -1.88 -14.18 -15.38
C MET A 113 -1.31 -15.14 -14.33
N PRO A 114 -0.38 -16.03 -14.72
CA PRO A 114 0.24 -16.97 -13.77
C PRO A 114 1.15 -16.23 -12.78
N ASP A 115 1.34 -16.83 -11.61
CA ASP A 115 2.26 -16.28 -10.60
C ASP A 115 3.67 -16.10 -11.18
N GLY A 116 4.31 -14.99 -10.85
CA GLY A 116 5.66 -14.68 -11.30
C GLY A 116 5.76 -14.21 -12.75
N TYR A 117 4.65 -14.09 -13.47
CA TYR A 117 4.66 -13.44 -14.77
C TYR A 117 5.18 -12.00 -14.65
N VAL A 118 5.96 -11.55 -15.64
CA VAL A 118 6.50 -10.19 -15.69
C VAL A 118 5.85 -9.44 -16.83
N VAL A 119 4.94 -8.54 -16.48
CA VAL A 119 4.15 -7.72 -17.43
C VAL A 119 5.06 -6.91 -18.34
N GLN A 120 4.73 -6.93 -19.62
CA GLN A 120 5.39 -6.17 -20.69
C GLN A 120 4.49 -5.01 -21.17
N PRO A 121 5.03 -4.03 -21.92
CA PRO A 121 4.22 -2.94 -22.48
C PRO A 121 3.01 -3.42 -23.28
N GLU A 122 3.15 -4.51 -24.04
CA GLU A 122 2.08 -5.04 -24.91
C GLU A 122 0.87 -5.58 -24.11
N ASP A 123 1.11 -6.06 -22.89
CA ASP A 123 0.04 -6.49 -21.98
C ASP A 123 -0.79 -5.30 -21.50
N ILE A 124 -0.12 -4.20 -21.15
CA ILE A 124 -0.75 -2.94 -20.75
C ILE A 124 -1.54 -2.35 -21.92
N GLU A 125 -0.95 -2.29 -23.11
CA GLU A 125 -1.64 -1.82 -24.32
C GLU A 125 -2.90 -2.63 -24.62
N SER A 126 -2.80 -3.96 -24.51
CA SER A 126 -3.92 -4.87 -24.73
C SER A 126 -5.04 -4.64 -23.72
N GLU A 127 -4.70 -4.43 -22.45
CA GLU A 127 -5.65 -4.18 -21.38
C GLU A 127 -6.32 -2.81 -21.50
N LEU A 128 -5.56 -1.75 -21.81
CA LEU A 128 -6.09 -0.42 -22.09
C LEU A 128 -7.08 -0.43 -23.25
N LYS A 129 -6.74 -1.16 -24.32
CA LYS A 129 -7.65 -1.38 -25.46
C LYS A 129 -8.91 -2.12 -25.05
N ARG A 130 -8.81 -3.15 -24.19
CA ARG A 130 -9.95 -3.92 -23.70
C ARG A 130 -10.93 -3.05 -22.90
N ILE A 131 -10.42 -2.16 -22.04
CA ILE A 131 -11.25 -1.25 -21.24
C ILE A 131 -11.66 0.02 -22.01
N GLY A 132 -11.09 0.25 -23.20
CA GLY A 132 -11.38 1.42 -24.04
C GLY A 132 -10.86 2.73 -23.45
N HIS A 133 -9.71 2.70 -22.77
CA HIS A 133 -9.09 3.86 -22.12
C HIS A 133 -7.82 4.28 -22.84
N ASP A 134 -7.64 5.59 -23.01
CA ASP A 134 -6.40 6.21 -23.49
C ASP A 134 -5.74 6.92 -22.30
N LEU A 135 -4.56 6.44 -21.89
CA LEU A 135 -3.88 6.96 -20.70
C LEU A 135 -3.57 8.45 -20.86
N GLN A 136 -3.95 9.22 -19.85
CA GLN A 136 -3.60 10.63 -19.76
C GLN A 136 -2.44 10.83 -18.78
N PRO A 137 -1.58 11.85 -18.99
CA PRO A 137 -0.57 12.21 -18.02
C PRO A 137 -1.19 12.43 -16.63
N LEU A 138 -0.52 11.91 -15.60
CA LEU A 138 -0.95 11.92 -14.21
C LEU A 138 -2.16 11.01 -13.88
N ASP A 139 -2.65 10.18 -14.79
CA ASP A 139 -3.54 9.07 -14.38
C ASP A 139 -2.84 8.19 -13.32
N ILE A 140 -3.61 7.71 -12.34
CA ILE A 140 -3.14 6.74 -11.34
C ILE A 140 -3.43 5.35 -11.87
N VAL A 141 -2.39 4.55 -12.11
CA VAL A 141 -2.56 3.20 -12.66
C VAL A 141 -2.54 2.18 -11.52
N LEU A 142 -3.66 1.47 -11.35
CA LEU A 142 -3.84 0.42 -10.34
C LEU A 142 -3.87 -0.93 -11.03
N VAL A 143 -2.88 -1.78 -10.75
CA VAL A 143 -2.79 -3.13 -11.26
C VAL A 143 -3.47 -4.09 -10.29
N ASN A 144 -4.45 -4.84 -10.79
CA ASN A 144 -5.11 -5.90 -10.03
C ASN A 144 -4.64 -7.25 -10.52
N THR A 145 -3.86 -7.90 -9.66
CA THR A 145 -3.37 -9.26 -9.78
C THR A 145 -4.28 -10.21 -8.99
N LYS A 146 -3.92 -11.49 -8.93
CA LYS A 146 -4.61 -12.47 -8.07
C LYS A 146 -4.06 -12.54 -6.64
N ALA A 147 -3.06 -11.73 -6.26
CA ALA A 147 -2.45 -11.77 -4.94
C ALA A 147 -3.48 -11.53 -3.81
N SER A 148 -4.45 -10.64 -4.04
CA SER A 148 -5.53 -10.36 -3.09
C SER A 148 -6.41 -11.57 -2.75
N GLU A 149 -6.42 -12.64 -3.56
CA GLU A 149 -7.11 -13.91 -3.22
C GLU A 149 -6.46 -14.65 -2.05
N TYR A 150 -5.20 -14.32 -1.75
CA TYR A 150 -4.38 -14.91 -0.69
C TYR A 150 -4.23 -13.98 0.51
N TYR A 151 -4.95 -12.85 0.54
CA TYR A 151 -4.94 -11.90 1.65
C TYR A 151 -5.23 -12.59 2.99
N GLY A 152 -4.42 -12.29 4.01
CA GLY A 152 -4.53 -12.89 5.34
C GLY A 152 -3.92 -14.29 5.48
N THR A 153 -3.30 -14.82 4.42
CA THR A 153 -2.61 -16.12 4.44
C THR A 153 -1.08 -15.94 4.38
N ASN A 154 -0.35 -16.96 4.81
CA ASN A 154 1.12 -16.99 4.69
C ASN A 154 1.61 -16.98 3.23
N GLU A 155 0.72 -17.29 2.27
CA GLU A 155 1.04 -17.38 0.85
C GLU A 155 0.91 -16.02 0.12
N TYR A 156 0.37 -14.98 0.78
CA TYR A 156 0.13 -13.68 0.16
C TYR A 156 1.34 -13.11 -0.60
N ILE A 157 2.53 -13.17 0.02
CA ILE A 157 3.77 -12.62 -0.55
C ILE A 157 4.34 -13.46 -1.71
N ASP A 158 3.79 -14.66 -1.93
CA ASP A 158 4.24 -15.62 -2.92
C ASP A 158 3.40 -15.60 -4.20
N HIS A 159 2.31 -14.85 -4.21
CA HIS A 159 1.33 -14.81 -5.31
C HIS A 159 1.26 -13.45 -5.99
N GLY A 160 0.84 -13.45 -7.26
CA GLY A 160 0.74 -12.28 -8.11
C GLY A 160 1.79 -12.23 -9.22
N ILE A 161 1.84 -11.10 -9.89
CA ILE A 161 2.73 -10.83 -11.03
C ILE A 161 3.67 -9.68 -10.67
N GLY A 162 4.73 -9.52 -11.46
CA GLY A 162 5.57 -8.33 -11.44
C GLY A 162 5.33 -7.44 -12.64
N ILE A 163 5.61 -6.15 -12.50
CA ILE A 163 5.60 -5.21 -13.62
C ILE A 163 7.02 -4.98 -14.10
N GLY A 164 7.30 -5.38 -15.33
CA GLY A 164 8.64 -5.29 -15.89
C GLY A 164 9.14 -3.85 -16.00
N LYS A 165 10.46 -3.70 -16.11
CA LYS A 165 11.11 -2.40 -16.34
C LYS A 165 10.49 -1.66 -17.52
N GLU A 166 10.38 -2.31 -18.67
CA GLU A 166 9.86 -1.65 -19.88
C GLU A 166 8.38 -1.28 -19.74
N ALA A 167 7.56 -2.11 -19.08
CA ALA A 167 6.18 -1.78 -18.74
C ALA A 167 6.09 -0.57 -17.78
N THR A 168 6.97 -0.50 -16.78
CA THR A 168 7.06 0.63 -15.86
C THR A 168 7.48 1.91 -16.59
N LEU A 169 8.45 1.83 -17.50
CA LEU A 169 8.88 2.96 -18.32
C LEU A 169 7.80 3.40 -19.31
N TYR A 170 7.06 2.46 -19.89
CA TYR A 170 5.90 2.76 -20.75
C TYR A 170 4.90 3.63 -19.99
N LEU A 171 4.49 3.23 -18.78
CA LEU A 171 3.57 4.01 -17.95
C LEU A 171 4.15 5.39 -17.59
N THR A 172 5.39 5.41 -17.07
CA THR A 172 5.95 6.61 -16.44
C THR A 172 6.58 7.58 -17.44
N ARG A 173 7.48 7.10 -18.29
CA ARG A 173 8.22 7.91 -19.26
C ARG A 173 7.36 8.28 -20.46
N ASP A 174 6.64 7.29 -21.01
CA ASP A 174 5.99 7.45 -22.32
C ASP A 174 4.55 8.00 -22.16
N HIS A 175 3.85 7.67 -21.06
CA HIS A 175 2.49 8.13 -20.77
C HIS A 175 2.38 9.14 -19.60
N GLY A 176 3.47 9.46 -18.91
CA GLY A 176 3.49 10.49 -17.88
C GLY A 176 2.73 10.12 -16.59
N VAL A 177 2.53 8.83 -16.33
CA VAL A 177 2.01 8.32 -15.04
C VAL A 177 3.04 8.64 -13.94
N ARG A 178 2.54 9.07 -12.77
CA ARG A 178 3.38 9.39 -11.60
C ARG A 178 3.14 8.49 -10.40
N VAL A 179 1.96 7.90 -10.30
CA VAL A 179 1.58 7.02 -9.20
C VAL A 179 1.05 5.73 -9.80
N THR A 180 1.64 4.63 -9.38
CA THR A 180 1.17 3.30 -9.67
C THR A 180 0.84 2.58 -8.36
N GLY A 181 -0.05 1.61 -8.43
CA GLY A 181 -0.39 0.75 -7.29
C GLY A 181 -0.61 -0.68 -7.78
N ILE A 182 -0.39 -1.64 -6.89
CA ILE A 182 -0.59 -3.07 -7.13
C ILE A 182 -1.19 -3.69 -5.88
N ASP A 183 -1.98 -4.76 -6.03
CA ASP A 183 -2.58 -5.50 -4.91
C ASP A 183 -1.71 -6.66 -4.39
N ALA A 184 -0.46 -6.75 -4.85
CA ALA A 184 0.56 -7.69 -4.40
C ALA A 184 1.50 -7.03 -3.38
N TRP A 185 2.38 -7.82 -2.75
CA TRP A 185 3.32 -7.31 -1.74
C TRP A 185 4.32 -6.29 -2.28
N GLY A 186 4.60 -6.31 -3.59
CA GLY A 186 5.48 -5.34 -4.25
C GLY A 186 5.15 -5.20 -5.74
N TRP A 187 5.74 -4.18 -6.36
CA TRP A 187 5.60 -3.89 -7.79
C TRP A 187 6.29 -4.92 -8.69
N ASP A 188 7.39 -5.49 -8.20
CA ASP A 188 8.14 -6.55 -8.86
C ASP A 188 7.50 -7.93 -8.62
N ALA A 189 7.95 -8.93 -9.39
CA ALA A 189 7.47 -10.29 -9.23
C ALA A 189 7.82 -10.83 -7.82
N PRO A 190 6.99 -11.72 -7.24
CA PRO A 190 7.23 -12.28 -5.92
C PRO A 190 8.67 -12.77 -5.72
N PHE A 191 9.27 -12.45 -4.57
CA PHE A 191 10.71 -12.66 -4.32
C PHE A 191 11.17 -14.11 -4.50
N LYS A 192 10.28 -15.10 -4.33
CA LYS A 192 10.60 -16.50 -4.60
C LYS A 192 11.10 -16.71 -6.05
N PHE A 193 10.47 -16.04 -7.02
CA PHE A 193 10.86 -16.11 -8.43
C PHE A 193 12.13 -15.32 -8.72
N ALA A 194 12.29 -14.13 -8.12
CA ALA A 194 13.50 -13.34 -8.25
C ALA A 194 14.73 -14.09 -7.69
N LYS A 195 14.56 -14.81 -6.58
CA LYS A 195 15.59 -15.66 -5.97
C LYS A 195 15.97 -16.84 -6.87
N GLU A 196 15.00 -17.49 -7.51
CA GLU A 196 15.27 -18.57 -8.47
C GLU A 196 16.09 -18.08 -9.66
N GLU A 197 15.81 -16.88 -10.17
CA GLU A 197 16.57 -16.30 -11.27
C GLU A 197 17.99 -15.90 -10.85
N TRP A 198 18.17 -15.31 -9.67
CA TRP A 198 19.50 -14.94 -9.14
C TRP A 198 20.43 -16.14 -8.93
N LEU A 199 19.87 -17.31 -8.64
CA LEU A 199 20.65 -18.53 -8.39
C LEU A 199 21.10 -19.25 -9.67
N LYS A 200 20.67 -18.80 -10.85
CA LYS A 200 21.12 -19.32 -12.15
C LYS A 200 22.44 -18.70 -12.57
#